data_AF-Q5XKZ3-F1
#
_entry.id   AF-Q5XKZ3-F1
#
_cell.length_a   1.000
_cell.length_b   1.000
_cell.length_c   1.000
_cell.angle_alpha   90.00
_cell.angle_beta   90.00
_cell.angle_gamma   90.00
#
_symmetry.space_group_name_H-M   'P 1'
#
loop_
_entity.id
_entity.type
_entity.pdbx_description
1 polymer ?
#
loop_
_entity_poly.entity_id
_entity_poly.type
_entity_poly.pdbx_seq_one_letter_code
_entity_poly.pdbx_strand_id
1 'polypeptide(L)' 'MMTNLEARLSGVDPTFARELHEQLVQALGAVKRQLLRGGTPQQYREWQQEADAIEAGLKIIGKIKEYNHG' A
#
# COMPACT_ATOMS: atom_id res chain seq x y z
N MET A 1 18.52 -2.34 -11.80
CA MET A 1 18.64 -3.67 -11.15
C MET A 1 17.31 -3.95 -10.49
N MET A 2 16.71 -5.13 -10.68
CA MET A 2 15.37 -5.45 -10.20
C MET A 2 15.42 -5.98 -8.76
N THR A 3 14.52 -5.53 -7.89
CA THR A 3 14.40 -6.04 -6.51
C THR A 3 13.64 -7.37 -6.50
N ASN A 4 13.86 -8.19 -5.46
CA ASN A 4 13.07 -9.42 -5.25
C ASN A 4 11.56 -9.12 -5.13
N LEU A 5 11.19 -7.94 -4.65
CA LEU A 5 9.80 -7.49 -4.58
C LEU A 5 9.23 -7.27 -5.99
N GLU A 6 9.94 -6.55 -6.85
CA GLU A 6 9.55 -6.32 -8.23
C GLU A 6 9.38 -7.65 -8.99
N ALA A 7 10.30 -8.61 -8.84
CA ALA A 7 10.18 -9.92 -9.48
C ALA A 7 8.91 -10.68 -9.09
N ARG A 8 8.55 -10.67 -7.79
CA ARG A 8 7.31 -11.31 -7.30
C ARG A 8 6.06 -10.60 -7.80
N LEU A 9 6.09 -9.27 -7.85
CA LEU A 9 4.98 -8.43 -8.34
C LEU A 9 4.81 -8.49 -9.87
N SER A 10 5.86 -8.80 -10.62
CA SER A 10 5.87 -8.92 -12.09
C SER A 10 5.21 -10.19 -12.65
N GLY A 11 4.69 -11.09 -11.81
CA GLY A 11 3.96 -12.28 -12.26
C GLY A 11 4.56 -13.62 -11.82
N VAL A 12 5.68 -13.63 -11.09
CA VAL A 12 6.21 -14.85 -10.47
C VAL A 12 5.26 -15.36 -9.38
N ASP A 13 4.51 -14.47 -8.72
CA ASP A 13 3.60 -14.82 -7.64
C ASP A 13 2.36 -13.89 -7.62
N PRO A 14 1.35 -14.16 -8.49
CA PRO A 14 0.14 -13.34 -8.56
C PRO A 14 -0.69 -13.40 -7.26
N THR A 15 -0.57 -14.49 -6.49
CA THR A 15 -1.20 -14.64 -5.18
C THR A 15 -0.59 -13.66 -4.19
N PHE A 16 0.75 -13.59 -4.10
CA PHE A 16 1.44 -12.62 -3.24
C PHE A 16 1.11 -11.17 -3.61
N ALA A 17 1.04 -10.84 -4.90
CA ALA A 17 0.68 -9.49 -5.33
C ALA A 17 -0.73 -9.10 -4.86
N ARG A 18 -1.68 -10.03 -4.94
CA ARG A 18 -3.04 -9.85 -4.44
C ARG A 18 -3.09 -9.72 -2.93
N GLU A 19 -2.43 -10.61 -2.19
CA GLU A 19 -2.37 -10.59 -0.73
C GLU A 19 -1.75 -9.29 -0.21
N LEU A 20 -0.63 -8.86 -0.79
CA LEU A 20 0.02 -7.60 -0.44
C LEU A 20 -0.90 -6.41 -0.68
N HIS A 21 -1.60 -6.39 -1.83
CA HIS A 21 -2.58 -5.35 -2.12
C HIS A 21 -3.73 -5.34 -1.10
N GLU A 22 -4.30 -6.50 -0.77
CA GLU A 22 -5.38 -6.63 0.22
C GLU A 22 -4.92 -6.18 1.62
N GLN A 23 -3.71 -6.53 2.04
CA GLN A 23 -3.13 -6.08 3.32
C GLN A 23 -2.97 -4.54 3.38
N LEU A 24 -2.49 -3.92 2.31
CA LEU A 24 -2.36 -2.46 2.25
C LEU A 24 -3.72 -1.77 2.25
N VAL A 25 -4.72 -2.30 1.54
CA VAL A 25 -6.10 -1.78 1.58
C VAL A 25 -6.69 -1.87 3.00
N GLN A 26 -6.47 -2.99 3.70
CA GLN A 26 -6.91 -3.16 5.07
C GLN A 26 -6.23 -2.18 6.03
N ALA A 27 -4.91 -2.01 5.90
CA ALA A 27 -4.14 -1.06 6.70
C ALA A 27 -4.62 0.38 6.47
N LEU A 28 -4.83 0.79 5.21
CA LEU A 28 -5.37 2.11 4.88
C LEU A 28 -6.75 2.33 5.50
N GLY A 29 -7.61 1.31 5.44
CA GLY A 29 -8.93 1.36 6.07
C GLY A 29 -8.87 1.44 7.60
N ALA A 30 -7.86 0.86 8.25
CA ALA A 30 -7.64 1.00 9.68
C ALA A 30 -7.19 2.42 10.05
N VAL A 31 -6.21 2.97 9.33
CA VAL A 31 -5.69 4.33 9.56
C VAL A 31 -6.76 5.39 9.29
N LYS A 32 -7.54 5.26 8.20
CA LYS A 32 -8.67 6.18 7.92
C LYS A 32 -9.72 6.15 9.03
N ARG A 33 -9.99 4.99 9.64
CA ARG A 33 -10.89 4.91 10.81
C ARG A 33 -10.30 5.61 12.04
N GLN A 34 -8.98 5.58 12.25
CA GLN A 34 -8.32 6.33 13.32
C GLN A 34 -8.41 7.84 13.09
N LEU A 35 -8.16 8.30 11.85
CA LEU A 35 -8.32 9.71 11.45
C LEU A 35 -9.74 10.22 11.71
N LEU A 36 -10.77 9.40 11.44
CA LEU A 36 -12.18 9.75 11.70
C LEU A 36 -12.56 9.75 13.17
N ARG A 37 -11.95 8.89 14.00
CA ARG A 37 -12.21 8.87 15.46
C ARG A 37 -11.68 10.12 16.16
N GLY A 38 -10.76 10.84 15.53
CA GLY A 38 -10.09 11.99 16.12
C GLY A 38 -9.01 11.57 17.11
N GLY A 39 -8.11 12.51 17.40
CA GLY A 39 -6.96 12.33 18.28
C GLY A 39 -6.29 13.68 18.52
N THR A 40 -5.12 13.68 19.13
CA THR A 40 -4.33 14.90 19.24
C THR A 40 -3.84 15.34 17.86
N PRO A 41 -3.51 16.64 17.66
CA PRO A 41 -2.95 17.11 16.39
C PRO A 41 -1.67 16.37 15.97
N GLN A 42 -0.89 15.87 16.94
CA GLN A 42 0.29 15.06 16.66
C GLN A 42 -0.09 13.68 16.10
N GLN A 43 -1.02 12.97 16.77
CA GLN A 43 -1.52 11.67 16.30
C GLN A 43 -2.15 11.77 14.91
N TYR A 44 -2.89 12.86 14.66
CA TYR A 44 -3.46 13.10 13.35
C TYR A 44 -2.40 13.23 12.25
N ARG A 45 -1.28 13.95 12.51
CA ARG A 45 -0.17 14.07 11.55
C ARG A 45 0.51 12.73 11.29
N GLU A 46 0.72 11.94 12.34
CA GLU A 46 1.33 10.61 12.23
C GLU A 46 0.45 9.67 11.40
N TRP A 47 -0.86 9.61 11.70
CA TRP A 47 -1.80 8.81 10.91
C TRP A 47 -1.96 9.31 9.48
N GLN A 48 -1.90 10.62 9.26
CA GLN A 48 -1.97 11.15 7.90
C GLN A 48 -0.72 10.78 7.09
N GLN A 49 0.47 10.85 7.68
CA GLN A 49 1.70 10.41 7.04
C GLN A 49 1.68 8.90 6.75
N GLU A 50 1.12 8.10 7.66
CA GLU A 50 0.94 6.66 7.45
C GLU A 50 -0.04 6.37 6.30
N ALA A 51 -1.17 7.07 6.25
CA ALA A 51 -2.14 6.94 5.16
C ALA A 51 -1.52 7.28 3.79
N ASP A 52 -0.77 8.38 3.72
CA ASP A 52 -0.08 8.81 2.50
C ASP A 52 0.97 7.78 2.05
N ALA A 53 1.71 7.18 2.98
CA ALA A 53 2.70 6.14 2.68
C ALA A 53 2.04 4.85 2.14
N ILE A 54 0.92 4.43 2.73
CA ILE A 54 0.17 3.25 2.27
C ILE A 54 -0.43 3.50 0.89
N GLU A 55 -1.01 4.68 0.63
CA GLU A 55 -1.52 5.05 -0.69
C GLU A 55 -0.41 5.11 -1.75
N ALA A 56 0.79 5.57 -1.39
CA ALA A 56 1.95 5.51 -2.27
C ALA A 56 2.36 4.06 -2.59
N GLY A 57 2.37 3.18 -1.60
CA GLY A 57 2.62 1.74 -1.79
C GLY A 57 1.64 1.08 -2.75
N LEU A 58 0.34 1.36 -2.61
CA LEU A 58 -0.70 0.87 -3.52
C LEU A 58 -0.48 1.36 -4.97
N LYS A 59 -0.10 2.63 -5.15
CA LYS A 59 0.21 3.18 -6.48
C LYS A 59 1.44 2.52 -7.11
N ILE A 60 2.48 2.23 -6.33
CA ILE A 60 3.69 1.56 -6.80
C ILE A 60 3.35 0.14 -7.28
N ILE A 61 2.61 -0.63 -6.49
CA ILE A 61 2.18 -1.99 -6.85
C ILE A 61 1.31 -1.97 -8.12
N GLY A 62 0.37 -1.02 -8.22
CA GLY A 62 -0.46 -0.84 -9.41
C GLY A 62 0.38 -0.60 -10.68
N LYS A 63 1.34 0.33 -10.61
CA LYS A 63 2.24 0.63 -11.73
C LYS A 63 3.13 -0.55 -12.13
N ILE A 64 3.65 -1.30 -11.15
CA ILE A 64 4.46 -2.49 -11.44
C ILE A 64 3.58 -3.53 -12.16
N LYS A 65 2.35 -3.77 -11.70
CA LYS A 65 1.44 -4.70 -12.37
C LYS A 65 1.10 -4.27 -13.80
N GLU A 66 0.81 -2.99 -14.03
CA GLU A 66 0.53 -2.44 -15.36
C GLU A 66 1.72 -2.57 -16.32
N TYR A 67 2.94 -2.31 -15.84
CA TYR A 67 4.15 -2.38 -16.66
C TYR A 67 4.51 -3.81 -17.12
N ASN A 68 4.09 -4.84 -16.39
CA ASN A 68 4.38 -6.25 -16.73
C ASN A 68 3.25 -6.94 -17.53
N HIS A 69 2.14 -6.24 -17.80
CA HIS A 69 1.05 -6.73 -18.66
C HIS A 69 1.03 -6.04 -20.05
N GLY A 70 2.09 -5.30 -20.41
CA GLY A 70 2.32 -4.71 -21.73
C GLY A 70 3.20 -5.56 -22.63
#